data_AF-A0A7H8W4B1-F1
#
_entry.id   AF-A0A7H8W4B1-F1
#
_cell.length_a   1.000
_cell.length_b   1.000
_cell.length_c   1.000
_cell.angle_alpha   90.00
_cell.angle_beta   90.00
_cell.angle_gamma   90.00
#
_symmetry.space_group_name_H-M   'P 1'
#
loop_
_entity.id
_entity.type
_entity.pdbx_description
1 polymer ?
#
loop_
_entity_poly.entity_id
_entity_poly.type
_entity_poly.pdbx_seq_one_letter_code
_entity_poly.pdbx_strand_id
1 'polypeptide(L)'
;MLNILPLLLIILPVLSQLILGTFSTYKPASFKFSQVTWINFILQIILSFIAFNIADYNLAKLYEPNTPRCGMPLVGIAVACFFFLFVLILIIVTQFLIKRWRENKSKRHISQN
;
A
#
# COMPACT_ATOMS: atom_id res chain seq x y z
N MET A 1 -8.59 -19.82 11.64
CA MET A 1 -7.67 -18.75 12.09
C MET A 1 -7.59 -17.69 10.98
N LEU A 2 -8.69 -16.94 10.77
CA LEU A 2 -8.88 -15.98 9.67
C LEU A 2 -8.69 -14.50 10.11
N ASN A 3 -8.42 -14.25 11.40
CA ASN A 3 -8.34 -12.90 11.97
C ASN A 3 -7.17 -12.05 11.46
N ILE A 4 -6.06 -12.67 11.03
CA ILE A 4 -4.87 -11.94 10.58
C ILE A 4 -4.95 -11.58 9.08
N LEU A 5 -5.82 -12.26 8.32
CA LEU A 5 -5.94 -12.09 6.87
C LEU A 5 -6.21 -10.63 6.44
N PRO A 6 -7.13 -9.87 7.08
CA PRO A 6 -7.36 -8.47 6.72
C PRO A 6 -6.10 -7.61 6.82
N LEU A 7 -5.31 -7.80 7.87
CA LEU A 7 -4.07 -7.05 8.07
C LEU A 7 -3.04 -7.36 6.97
N LEU A 8 -2.93 -8.65 6.62
CA LEU A 8 -1.99 -9.12 5.61
C LEU A 8 -2.33 -8.58 4.22
N LEU A 9 -3.63 -8.51 3.89
CA LEU A 9 -4.12 -7.91 2.64
C LEU A 9 -3.81 -6.41 2.53
N ILE A 10 -3.88 -5.67 3.64
CA ILE A 10 -3.61 -4.22 3.66
C ILE A 10 -2.10 -3.92 3.58
N ILE A 11 -1.25 -4.78 4.14
CA ILE A 11 0.22 -4.61 4.14
C ILE A 11 0.85 -5.00 2.80
N LEU A 12 0.26 -5.97 2.08
CA LEU A 12 0.86 -6.54 0.87
C LEU A 12 1.20 -5.50 -0.21
N PRO A 13 0.33 -4.53 -0.58
CA PRO A 13 0.65 -3.56 -1.62
C PRO A 13 1.73 -2.55 -1.17
N VAL A 14 1.82 -2.27 0.13
CA VAL A 14 2.89 -1.44 0.71
C VAL A 14 4.24 -2.13 0.57
N LEU A 15 4.33 -3.41 0.91
CA LEU A 15 5.55 -4.21 0.73
C LEU A 15 5.94 -4.34 -0.74
N SER A 16 4.95 -4.61 -1.60
CA SER A 16 5.14 -4.65 -3.05
C SER A 16 5.70 -3.33 -3.60
N GLN A 17 5.17 -2.19 -3.17
CA GLN A 17 5.68 -0.88 -3.57
C GLN A 17 7.11 -0.64 -3.08
N LEU A 18 7.46 -1.07 -1.87
CA LEU A 18 8.84 -0.96 -1.38
C LEU A 18 9.81 -1.79 -2.23
N ILE A 19 9.45 -3.03 -2.58
CA ILE A 19 10.33 -3.92 -3.33
C ILE A 19 10.36 -3.54 -4.82
N LEU A 20 9.21 -3.57 -5.50
CA LEU A 20 9.10 -3.33 -6.94
C LEU A 20 9.29 -1.85 -7.31
N GLY A 21 8.85 -0.93 -6.45
CA GLY A 21 9.06 0.51 -6.67
C GLY A 21 10.53 0.89 -6.54
N THR A 22 11.26 0.30 -5.57
CA THR A 22 12.72 0.44 -5.50
C THR A 22 13.38 -0.23 -6.70
N PHE A 23 13.00 -1.45 -7.05
CA PHE A 23 13.60 -2.15 -8.19
C PHE A 23 13.46 -1.37 -9.50
N SER A 24 12.27 -0.83 -9.79
CA SER A 24 12.02 0.00 -10.98
C SER A 24 12.73 1.36 -10.95
N THR A 25 13.06 1.89 -9.76
CA THR A 25 13.85 3.11 -9.60
C THR A 25 15.34 2.88 -9.90
N TYR A 26 15.89 1.71 -9.51
CA TYR A 26 17.31 1.39 -9.69
C TYR A 26 17.62 0.67 -11.02
N LYS A 27 16.68 -0.14 -11.53
CA LYS A 27 16.78 -0.89 -12.79
C LYS A 27 15.55 -0.61 -13.66
N PRO A 28 15.51 0.53 -14.38
CA PRO A 28 14.33 0.94 -15.15
C PRO A 28 14.01 0.03 -16.35
N ALA A 29 14.91 -0.89 -16.72
CA ALA A 29 14.76 -1.75 -17.89
C ALA A 29 13.65 -2.83 -17.75
N SER A 30 13.27 -3.21 -16.52
CA SER A 30 12.33 -4.32 -16.32
C SER A 30 10.88 -3.89 -16.16
N PHE A 31 10.61 -2.78 -15.45
CA PHE A 31 9.25 -2.32 -15.16
C PHE A 31 9.20 -0.79 -15.08
N LYS A 32 8.21 -0.18 -15.72
CA LYS A 32 8.00 1.27 -15.62
C LYS A 32 7.50 1.61 -14.22
N PHE A 33 8.23 2.47 -13.51
CA PHE A 33 7.88 2.96 -12.16
C PHE A 33 6.42 3.44 -12.05
N SER A 34 5.92 4.13 -13.08
CA SER A 34 4.54 4.60 -13.14
C SER A 34 3.53 3.45 -13.13
N GLN A 35 3.78 2.38 -13.88
CA GLN A 35 2.88 1.21 -13.91
C GLN A 35 2.85 0.51 -12.55
N VAL A 36 4.02 0.26 -11.94
CA VAL A 36 4.12 -0.37 -10.61
C VAL A 36 3.35 0.44 -9.56
N THR A 37 3.53 1.76 -9.59
CA THR A 37 2.87 2.70 -8.68
C THR A 37 1.34 2.66 -8.82
N TRP A 38 0.83 2.76 -10.05
CA TRP A 38 -0.62 2.72 -10.30
C TRP A 38 -1.23 1.38 -9.91
N ILE A 39 -0.55 0.26 -10.22
CA ILE A 39 -1.01 -1.08 -9.85
C ILE A 39 -1.10 -1.20 -8.33
N ASN A 40 -0.05 -0.83 -7.59
CA ASN A 40 -0.08 -0.93 -6.13
C ASN A 40 -1.10 0.01 -5.50
N PHE A 41 -1.31 1.21 -6.06
CA PHE A 41 -2.34 2.13 -5.58
C PHE A 41 -3.76 1.57 -5.75
N ILE A 42 -4.09 1.06 -6.94
CA ILE A 42 -5.39 0.42 -7.19
C ILE A 42 -5.56 -0.83 -6.32
N LEU A 43 -4.51 -1.64 -6.21
CA LEU A 43 -4.52 -2.86 -5.40
C LEU A 43 -4.74 -2.53 -3.92
N GLN A 44 -4.14 -1.45 -3.40
CA GLN A 44 -4.39 -1.00 -2.02
C GLN A 44 -5.85 -0.66 -1.78
N ILE A 45 -6.51 0.02 -2.71
CA ILE A 45 -7.94 0.36 -2.60
C ILE A 45 -8.77 -0.93 -2.57
N ILE A 46 -8.59 -1.81 -3.56
CA ILE A 46 -9.36 -3.06 -3.69
C ILE A 46 -9.15 -3.96 -2.45
N LEU A 47 -7.89 -4.18 -2.05
CA LEU A 47 -7.59 -5.02 -0.90
C LEU A 47 -8.06 -4.41 0.42
N SER A 48 -8.11 -3.08 0.55
CA SER A 48 -8.68 -2.43 1.73
C SER A 48 -10.19 -2.67 1.84
N PHE A 49 -10.93 -2.61 0.72
CA PHE A 49 -12.35 -2.94 0.70
C PHE A 49 -12.58 -4.42 1.07
N ILE A 50 -11.80 -5.33 0.49
CA ILE A 50 -11.90 -6.76 0.80
C ILE A 50 -11.57 -7.02 2.27
N ALA A 51 -10.49 -6.42 2.80
CA ALA A 51 -10.09 -6.55 4.19
C ALA A 51 -11.17 -6.04 5.16
N PHE A 52 -11.81 -4.92 4.83
CA PHE A 52 -12.91 -4.37 5.63
C PHE A 52 -14.11 -5.34 5.68
N ASN A 53 -14.54 -5.87 4.54
CA ASN A 53 -15.65 -6.84 4.48
C ASN A 53 -15.34 -8.14 5.25
N ILE A 54 -14.13 -8.67 5.09
CA ILE A 54 -13.70 -9.88 5.81
C ILE A 54 -13.68 -9.60 7.32
N ALA A 55 -13.21 -8.44 7.73
CA ALA A 55 -13.14 -8.12 9.13
C ALA A 55 -14.51 -7.88 9.77
N ASP A 56 -15.44 -7.25 9.05
CA ASP A 56 -16.82 -7.09 9.48
C ASP A 56 -17.49 -8.46 9.69
N TYR A 57 -17.35 -9.37 8.71
CA TYR A 57 -17.84 -10.74 8.83
C TYR A 57 -17.21 -11.49 10.02
N ASN A 58 -15.89 -11.38 10.20
CA ASN A 58 -15.20 -12.04 11.31
C ASN A 58 -15.62 -11.46 12.68
N LEU A 59 -15.85 -10.15 12.77
CA LEU A 59 -16.35 -9.50 13.97
C LEU A 59 -17.79 -9.94 14.27
N ALA A 60 -18.68 -9.92 13.28
CA ALA A 60 -20.05 -10.37 13.45
C ALA A 60 -20.10 -11.81 14.00
N LYS A 61 -19.30 -12.71 13.42
CA LYS A 61 -19.19 -14.11 13.87
C LYS A 61 -18.55 -14.27 15.25
N LEU A 62 -17.57 -13.43 15.61
CA LEU A 62 -16.89 -13.50 16.91
C LEU A 62 -17.82 -13.12 18.06
N TYR A 63 -18.78 -12.24 17.79
CA TYR A 63 -19.67 -11.68 18.79
C TYR A 63 -21.07 -12.33 18.78
N GLU A 64 -21.35 -13.35 17.97
CA GLU A 64 -22.64 -14.05 18.04
C GLU A 64 -22.86 -14.74 19.41
N PRO A 65 -24.04 -14.57 20.05
CA PRO A 65 -25.21 -13.79 19.63
C PRO A 65 -25.20 -12.31 20.08
N ASN A 66 -24.25 -11.92 20.92
CA ASN A 66 -24.11 -10.57 21.48
C ASN A 66 -23.48 -9.59 20.49
N THR A 67 -24.28 -9.06 19.57
CA THR A 67 -23.81 -8.05 18.61
C THR A 67 -22.99 -6.94 19.29
N PRO A 68 -21.82 -6.59 18.75
CA PRO A 68 -20.95 -5.59 19.35
C PRO A 68 -21.65 -4.23 19.26
N ARG A 69 -22.16 -3.74 20.40
CA ARG A 69 -22.94 -2.50 20.48
C ARG A 69 -22.14 -1.24 20.14
N CYS A 70 -20.81 -1.31 20.24
CA CYS A 70 -19.92 -0.25 19.84
C CYS A 70 -19.19 -0.65 18.55
N GLY A 71 -19.41 0.08 17.46
CA GLY A 71 -18.68 -0.06 16.19
C GLY A 71 -17.19 0.31 16.26
N MET A 72 -16.62 0.43 17.46
CA MET A 72 -15.21 0.72 17.71
C MET A 72 -14.24 -0.20 16.94
N PRO A 73 -14.46 -1.54 16.88
CA PRO A 73 -13.57 -2.42 16.12
C PRO A 73 -13.56 -2.09 14.62
N LEU A 74 -14.73 -1.74 14.06
CA LEU A 74 -14.88 -1.41 12.65
C LEU A 74 -14.19 -0.07 12.31
N VAL A 75 -14.31 0.91 13.21
CA VAL A 75 -13.58 2.19 13.10
C VAL A 75 -12.07 1.97 13.11
N GLY A 76 -11.56 1.09 13.99
CA GLY A 76 -10.13 0.76 14.03
C GLY A 76 -9.60 0.24 12.69
N ILE A 77 -10.39 -0.59 12.01
CA ILE A 77 -10.02 -1.15 10.70
C ILE A 77 -10.11 -0.11 9.60
N ALA A 78 -11.14 0.74 9.61
CA ALA A 78 -11.22 1.86 8.68
C ALA A 78 -9.99 2.78 8.83
N VAL A 79 -9.64 3.17 10.05
CA VAL A 79 -8.45 3.99 10.33
C VAL A 79 -7.18 3.29 9.87
N ALA A 80 -7.04 1.98 10.09
CA ALA A 80 -5.89 1.22 9.58
C ALA A 80 -5.80 1.28 8.05
N CYS A 81 -6.91 1.10 7.33
CA CYS A 81 -6.94 1.20 5.87
C CYS A 81 -6.45 2.59 5.38
N PHE A 82 -6.96 3.68 5.99
CA PHE A 82 -6.51 5.03 5.66
C PHE A 82 -5.05 5.27 6.01
N PHE A 83 -4.59 4.76 7.15
CA PHE A 83 -3.20 4.88 7.58
C PHE A 83 -2.25 4.19 6.60
N PHE A 84 -2.52 2.95 6.20
CA PHE A 84 -1.67 2.24 5.23
C PHE A 84 -1.72 2.85 3.83
N LEU A 85 -2.87 3.39 3.42
CA LEU A 85 -2.97 4.17 2.18
C LEU A 85 -2.11 5.44 2.25
N PHE A 86 -2.12 6.15 3.37
CA PHE A 86 -1.24 7.31 3.60
C PHE A 86 0.24 6.92 3.56
N VAL A 87 0.63 5.82 4.22
CA VAL A 87 2.00 5.29 4.16
C VAL A 87 2.40 4.93 2.73
N LEU A 88 1.51 4.29 1.96
CA LEU A 88 1.76 3.97 0.55
C LEU A 88 2.05 5.23 -0.26
N ILE A 89 1.25 6.29 -0.08
CA ILE A 89 1.46 7.57 -0.76
C ILE A 89 2.82 8.17 -0.38
N LEU A 90 3.19 8.17 0.89
CA LEU A 90 4.50 8.67 1.33
C LEU A 90 5.67 7.91 0.67
N ILE A 91 5.55 6.58 0.56
CA ILE A 91 6.56 5.74 -0.11
C ILE A 91 6.65 6.10 -1.60
N ILE A 92 5.51 6.24 -2.28
CA ILE A 92 5.45 6.62 -3.69
C ILE A 92 6.12 7.98 -3.91
N VAL A 93 5.79 8.98 -3.10
CA VAL A 93 6.38 10.33 -3.19
C VAL A 93 7.90 10.27 -2.97
N THR A 94 8.35 9.55 -1.95
CA THR A 94 9.77 9.39 -1.65
C THR A 94 10.52 8.74 -2.81
N GLN A 95 9.99 7.63 -3.35
CA GLN A 95 10.59 6.94 -4.50
C GLN A 95 10.59 7.83 -5.75
N PHE A 96 9.53 8.61 -5.98
CA PHE A 96 9.44 9.56 -7.08
C PHE A 96 10.52 10.66 -6.98
N LEU A 97 10.74 11.23 -5.80
CA LEU A 97 11.79 12.22 -5.56
C LEU A 97 13.18 11.62 -5.78
N ILE A 98 13.44 10.39 -5.31
CA ILE A 98 14.71 9.69 -5.53
C ILE A 98 14.96 9.47 -7.03
N LYS A 99 13.95 9.01 -7.77
CA LYS A 99 14.02 8.82 -9.23
C LYS A 99 14.36 10.13 -9.95
N ARG A 100 13.61 11.20 -9.62
CA ARG A 100 13.83 12.53 -10.22
C ARG A 100 15.21 13.08 -9.91
N TRP A 101 15.69 12.91 -8.68
CA TRP A 101 17.03 13.36 -8.29
C TRP A 101 18.13 12.62 -9.07
N ARG A 102 18.00 11.31 -9.25
CA ARG A 102 18.96 10.50 -10.02
C ARG A 102 18.99 10.88 -11.50
N GLU A 103 17.82 11.09 -12.11
CA GLU A 103 17.72 11.53 -13.50
C GLU A 103 18.41 12.90 -13.69
N ASN A 104 18.20 13.83 -12.76
CA ASN A 104 18.86 15.14 -12.79
C ASN A 104 20.39 15.05 -12.59
N LYS A 105 20.87 14.16 -11.71
CA LYS A 105 22.32 13.93 -11.52
C LYS A 105 22.97 13.34 -12.77
N SER A 106 22.31 12.38 -13.42
CA SER A 106 22.81 11.77 -14.66
C SER A 106 22.91 12.80 -15.81
N LYS A 107 21.91 13.68 -15.97
CA LYS A 107 21.96 14.75 -16.98
C LYS A 107 23.12 15.74 -16.78
N ARG A 108 23.44 16.08 -15.53
CA ARG A 108 24.59 16.95 -15.22
C ARG A 108 25.93 16.33 -15.62
N HIS A 109 26.09 15.02 -15.47
CA HIS A 109 27.31 14.32 -15.90
C HIS A 109 27.46 14.23 -17.43
N ILE A 110 26.37 14.07 -18.17
CA ILE A 110 26.41 14.02 -19.65
C ILE A 110 26.73 15.39 -20.25
N SER A 111 26.30 16.48 -19.61
CA SER A 111 26.58 17.85 -20.07
C SER A 111 28.04 18.30 -19.89
N GLN A 112 28.87 17.52 -19.17
CA GLN A 112 30.27 17.85 -18.88
C GLN A 112 31.27 17.02 -19.69
N ASN A 113 30.80 16.22 -20.65
CA ASN A 113 31.59 15.34 -21.49
C ASN A 113 31.28 15.62 -22.96
#